data_AF-A0A7C1VPM1-F1
#
_entry.id   AF-A0A7C1VPM1-F1
#
_cell.length_a   1.000
_cell.length_b   1.000
_cell.length_c   1.000
_cell.angle_alpha   90.00
_cell.angle_beta   90.00
_cell.angle_gamma   90.00
#
_symmetry.space_group_name_H-M   'P 1'
#
loop_
_entity.id
_entity.type
_entity.pdbx_description
1 polymer ?
#
loop_
_entity_poly.entity_id
_entity_poly.type
_entity_poly.pdbx_seq_one_letter_code
_entity_poly.pdbx_strand_id
1 'polypeptide(L)'
;GVIWYQGECNGGRGYQYHQLLPTLIKNWRDVWGQGDFSFHIVQIASWDKLQFDPNERKTWAAIREAQTVTANKLPNCGLAVTIDVGDAENNHPLNKHDVGKRLMLCALAKTYGRKDIVDSGPTYKEMKLENGTIRLSFDHVGGGLTTKLKGFTIAGKDHVFQWAQARIEGDCVVVSSSKVPDPVAVRYAWANNPPCDLFNKADLPAVPFSAIAPITKIVAATEDTYIDQKNPDTNYGDQMNLRIENDEQASSKWTFIRFDLSDIDPKTAISDAVFRVTQNDGDVGDGIDVYVIEEGHWEQSALTWNSWAQMQTKLAFLGTMQVTKYPHGISTFSNVDLSWWVQGWINGKKQNYGLLFKYHDKTANNGDTFFAHGDNNSVDDPPQLLLYCKTP
;
A
#
# COMPACT_ATOMS: atom_id res chain seq x y z
N GLY A 1 -23.82 6.11 23.21
CA GLY A 1 -22.70 6.33 22.29
C GLY A 1 -21.45 6.64 23.08
N VAL A 2 -20.28 6.64 22.43
CA VAL A 2 -18.97 6.86 23.05
C VAL A 2 -18.26 8.03 22.35
N ILE A 3 -17.56 8.86 23.11
CA ILE A 3 -16.57 9.81 22.60
C ILE A 3 -15.19 9.25 22.96
N TRP A 4 -14.34 9.07 21.96
CA TRP A 4 -13.01 8.49 22.12
C TRP A 4 -11.94 9.48 21.64
N TYR A 5 -11.20 10.04 22.59
CA TYR A 5 -10.04 10.88 22.32
C TYR A 5 -8.82 10.26 22.98
N GLN A 6 -8.14 9.40 22.23
CA GLN A 6 -6.90 8.76 22.65
C GLN A 6 -6.09 8.41 21.41
N GLY A 7 -4.77 8.39 21.57
CA GLY A 7 -3.81 7.83 20.62
C GLY A 7 -2.37 8.22 20.96
N GLU A 8 -2.18 9.27 21.75
CA GLU A 8 -0.90 9.90 22.07
C GLU A 8 0.11 8.90 22.65
N CYS A 9 -0.30 8.04 23.58
CA CYS A 9 0.56 7.00 24.17
C CYS A 9 0.92 5.86 23.20
N ASN A 10 0.30 5.82 22.01
CA ASN A 10 0.65 4.90 20.93
C ASN A 10 1.61 5.55 19.91
N GLY A 11 2.09 6.78 20.15
CA GLY A 11 2.96 7.56 19.24
C GLY A 11 4.22 6.84 18.73
N GLY A 12 4.73 5.87 19.48
CA GLY A 12 5.86 5.02 19.06
C GLY A 12 5.48 3.73 18.32
N ARG A 13 4.18 3.41 18.22
CA ARG A 13 3.62 2.18 17.65
C ARG A 13 2.38 2.49 16.80
N GLY A 14 2.39 3.60 16.05
CA GLY A 14 1.20 4.14 15.42
C GLY A 14 0.50 3.19 14.45
N TYR A 15 1.26 2.40 13.69
CA TYR A 15 0.70 1.41 12.76
C TYR A 15 -0.12 0.31 13.45
N GLN A 16 0.20 -0.06 14.70
CA GLN A 16 -0.60 -1.04 15.46
C GLN A 16 -2.02 -0.53 15.73
N TYR A 17 -2.23 0.79 15.71
CA TYR A 17 -3.53 1.38 15.99
C TYR A 17 -4.60 1.01 14.95
N HIS A 18 -4.19 0.65 13.73
CA HIS A 18 -5.08 0.10 12.69
C HIS A 18 -5.75 -1.22 13.11
N GLN A 19 -5.14 -1.97 14.02
CA GLN A 19 -5.74 -3.18 14.59
C GLN A 19 -6.43 -2.87 15.93
N LEU A 20 -5.79 -2.08 16.79
CA LEU A 20 -6.25 -1.87 18.17
C LEU A 20 -7.59 -1.12 18.24
N LEU A 21 -7.73 0.02 17.54
CA LEU A 21 -8.95 0.83 17.62
C LEU A 21 -10.20 0.10 17.12
N PRO A 22 -10.22 -0.51 15.91
CA PRO A 22 -11.41 -1.23 15.47
C PRO A 22 -11.71 -2.46 16.33
N THR A 23 -10.69 -3.12 16.88
CA THR A 23 -10.89 -4.24 17.82
C THR A 23 -11.56 -3.78 19.11
N LEU A 24 -11.13 -2.64 19.68
CA LEU A 24 -11.76 -2.06 20.87
C LEU A 24 -13.23 -1.74 20.62
N ILE A 25 -13.55 -1.07 19.50
CA ILE A 25 -14.92 -0.68 19.17
C ILE A 25 -15.81 -1.92 19.01
N LYS A 26 -15.35 -2.93 18.25
CA LYS A 26 -16.09 -4.18 18.06
C LYS A 26 -16.31 -4.91 19.39
N ASN A 27 -15.24 -5.08 20.18
CA ASN A 27 -15.33 -5.73 21.48
C ASN A 27 -16.30 -5.02 22.43
N TRP A 28 -16.30 -3.68 22.48
CA TRP A 28 -17.26 -2.96 23.31
C TRP A 28 -18.69 -3.13 22.82
N ARG A 29 -18.93 -3.11 21.50
CA ARG A 29 -20.26 -3.39 20.94
C ARG A 29 -20.74 -4.80 21.30
N ASP A 30 -19.85 -5.79 21.21
CA ASP A 30 -20.15 -7.18 21.55
C ASP A 30 -20.48 -7.33 23.05
N VAL A 31 -19.62 -6.81 23.93
CA VAL A 31 -19.78 -6.93 25.39
C VAL A 31 -21.01 -6.20 25.89
N TRP A 32 -21.31 -5.02 25.35
CA TRP A 32 -22.49 -4.25 25.75
C TRP A 32 -23.80 -4.83 25.18
N GLY A 33 -23.75 -5.54 24.06
CA GLY A 33 -24.93 -6.17 23.45
C GLY A 33 -25.98 -5.17 22.95
N GLN A 34 -25.58 -3.95 22.60
CA GLN A 34 -26.47 -2.85 22.17
C GLN A 34 -26.34 -2.50 20.68
N GLY A 35 -25.90 -3.48 19.87
CA GLY A 35 -25.65 -3.29 18.44
C GLY A 35 -24.57 -2.25 18.15
N ASP A 36 -24.66 -1.62 16.99
CA ASP A 36 -23.69 -0.62 16.53
C ASP A 36 -23.93 0.77 17.14
N PHE A 37 -23.88 0.90 18.47
CA PHE A 37 -24.00 2.22 19.09
C PHE A 37 -22.93 3.20 18.57
N SER A 38 -23.28 4.49 18.55
CA SER A 38 -22.41 5.51 17.96
C SER A 38 -21.05 5.64 18.64
N PHE A 39 -20.00 5.76 17.84
CA PHE A 39 -18.63 5.98 18.30
C PHE A 39 -18.04 7.23 17.61
N HIS A 40 -17.75 8.28 18.38
CA HIS A 40 -17.19 9.51 17.86
C HIS A 40 -15.72 9.62 18.25
N ILE A 41 -14.86 9.44 17.26
CA ILE A 41 -13.41 9.43 17.41
C ILE A 41 -12.90 10.86 17.25
N VAL A 42 -12.05 11.30 18.16
CA VAL A 42 -11.25 12.52 18.01
C VAL A 42 -9.91 12.12 17.43
N GLN A 43 -9.59 12.64 16.24
CA GLN A 43 -8.27 12.46 15.66
C GLN A 43 -7.23 13.11 16.58
N ILE A 44 -6.05 12.51 16.78
CA ILE A 44 -5.02 13.18 17.59
C ILE A 44 -4.53 14.46 16.88
N ALA A 45 -4.37 15.54 17.66
CA ALA A 45 -3.95 16.85 17.15
C ALA A 45 -2.49 16.88 16.70
N SER A 46 -2.05 17.98 16.07
CA SER A 46 -0.62 18.25 15.86
C SER A 46 0.13 18.45 17.18
N TRP A 47 1.36 17.96 17.19
CA TRP A 47 2.28 18.02 18.33
C TRP A 47 3.71 17.96 17.81
N ASP A 48 4.68 18.51 18.56
CA ASP A 48 6.10 18.62 18.20
C ASP A 48 6.41 19.80 17.26
N LYS A 49 7.69 20.04 16.99
CA LYS A 49 8.18 21.08 16.09
C LYS A 49 7.58 20.91 14.69
N LEU A 50 7.33 22.06 14.05
CA LEU A 50 6.85 22.08 12.67
C LEU A 50 7.76 21.23 11.77
N GLN A 51 7.15 20.37 10.96
CA GLN A 51 7.84 19.52 10.02
C GLN A 51 8.69 20.34 9.05
N PHE A 52 9.97 19.98 8.96
CA PHE A 52 10.89 20.54 7.96
C PHE A 52 11.29 19.50 6.90
N ASP A 53 11.48 18.24 7.31
CA ASP A 53 11.83 17.13 6.43
C ASP A 53 10.56 16.40 5.93
N PRO A 54 10.32 16.36 4.60
CA PRO A 54 9.19 15.62 4.02
C PRO A 54 9.28 14.09 4.22
N ASN A 55 10.44 13.56 4.64
CA ASN A 55 10.71 12.15 4.87
C ASN A 55 10.84 11.77 6.36
N GLU A 56 10.41 12.65 7.27
CA GLU A 56 10.43 12.38 8.71
C GLU A 56 9.77 11.03 9.07
N ARG A 57 10.52 10.16 9.76
CA ARG A 57 10.11 8.79 10.08
C ARG A 57 9.46 8.69 11.47
N LYS A 58 8.32 9.34 11.65
CA LYS A 58 7.51 9.25 12.88
C LYS A 58 6.16 8.58 12.59
N THR A 59 5.54 7.99 13.63
CA THR A 59 4.30 7.20 13.47
C THR A 59 3.02 7.92 13.91
N TRP A 60 3.09 9.21 14.25
CA TRP A 60 1.92 9.98 14.69
C TRP A 60 0.87 10.14 13.59
N ALA A 61 1.31 10.38 12.34
CA ALA A 61 0.43 10.42 11.18
C ALA A 61 -0.28 9.08 10.93
N ALA A 62 0.39 7.95 11.20
CA ALA A 62 -0.21 6.62 11.09
C ALA A 62 -1.35 6.39 12.11
N ILE A 63 -1.29 7.03 13.28
CA ILE A 63 -2.41 6.99 14.25
C ILE A 63 -3.60 7.78 13.71
N ARG A 64 -3.35 8.98 13.17
CA ARG A 64 -4.42 9.78 12.53
C ARG A 64 -5.08 9.02 11.39
N GLU A 65 -4.27 8.37 10.56
CA GLU A 65 -4.76 7.50 9.50
C GLU A 65 -5.60 6.34 10.06
N ALA A 66 -5.12 5.62 11.08
CA ALA A 66 -5.88 4.55 11.72
C ALA A 66 -7.22 5.01 12.30
N GLN A 67 -7.26 6.21 12.91
CA GLN A 67 -8.50 6.83 13.40
C GLN A 67 -9.46 7.14 12.24
N THR A 68 -8.96 7.71 11.15
CA THR A 68 -9.74 7.97 9.93
C THR A 68 -10.28 6.69 9.30
N VAL A 69 -9.42 5.71 9.05
CA VAL A 69 -9.77 4.41 8.45
C VAL A 69 -10.81 3.69 9.31
N THR A 70 -10.66 3.70 10.63
CA THR A 70 -11.63 3.08 11.54
C THR A 70 -12.98 3.78 11.48
N ALA A 71 -12.99 5.12 11.48
CA ALA A 71 -14.22 5.88 11.38
C ALA A 71 -14.97 5.64 10.06
N ASN A 72 -14.24 5.42 8.96
CA ASN A 72 -14.82 5.17 7.65
C ASN A 72 -15.29 3.71 7.47
N LYS A 73 -14.59 2.74 8.07
CA LYS A 73 -14.88 1.30 7.88
C LYS A 73 -15.97 0.77 8.80
N LEU A 74 -16.11 1.32 10.01
CA LEU A 74 -17.09 0.81 10.99
C LEU A 74 -18.40 1.59 10.93
N PRO A 75 -19.55 0.91 11.07
CA PRO A 75 -20.85 1.58 11.07
C PRO A 75 -20.99 2.49 12.29
N ASN A 76 -21.80 3.54 12.15
CA ASN A 76 -22.12 4.50 13.20
C ASN A 76 -20.88 5.15 13.87
N CYS A 77 -19.81 5.33 13.10
CA CYS A 77 -18.64 6.08 13.54
C CYS A 77 -18.60 7.50 12.94
N GLY A 78 -18.06 8.44 13.70
CA GLY A 78 -17.75 9.81 13.23
C GLY A 78 -16.33 10.20 13.62
N LEU A 79 -15.72 11.11 12.86
CA LEU A 79 -14.34 11.57 13.08
C LEU A 79 -14.29 13.09 13.24
N ALA A 80 -13.94 13.56 14.43
CA ALA A 80 -13.57 14.95 14.66
C ALA A 80 -12.08 15.14 14.34
N VAL A 81 -11.77 15.76 13.19
CA VAL A 81 -10.39 16.11 12.81
C VAL A 81 -9.90 17.28 13.66
N THR A 82 -8.67 17.24 14.18
CA THR A 82 -8.13 18.29 15.05
C THR A 82 -6.67 18.66 14.74
N ILE A 83 -6.20 18.36 13.52
CA ILE A 83 -4.79 18.56 13.16
C ILE A 83 -4.32 20.02 13.23
N ASP A 84 -5.22 20.96 12.97
CA ASP A 84 -5.00 22.40 12.93
C ASP A 84 -5.04 23.09 14.31
N VAL A 85 -5.59 22.42 15.33
CA VAL A 85 -5.74 22.97 16.69
C VAL A 85 -4.73 22.39 17.68
N GLY A 86 -3.62 21.83 17.19
CA GLY A 86 -2.53 21.29 17.99
C GLY A 86 -1.61 22.35 18.59
N ASP A 87 -0.60 21.90 19.33
CA ASP A 87 0.41 22.74 19.97
C ASP A 87 1.79 22.07 19.85
N ALA A 88 2.78 22.82 19.36
CA ALA A 88 4.12 22.29 19.12
C ALA A 88 4.84 21.83 20.40
N GLU A 89 4.58 22.51 21.52
CA GLU A 89 5.26 22.26 22.79
C GLU A 89 4.42 21.38 23.73
N ASN A 90 3.13 21.19 23.44
CA ASN A 90 2.21 20.46 24.31
C ASN A 90 1.30 19.52 23.52
N ASN A 91 1.38 18.22 23.79
CA ASN A 91 0.48 17.23 23.18
C ASN A 91 -0.96 17.32 23.71
N HIS A 92 -1.25 18.20 24.67
CA HIS A 92 -2.58 18.53 25.15
C HIS A 92 -3.04 19.89 24.60
N PRO A 93 -3.65 19.95 23.40
CA PRO A 93 -4.02 21.22 22.79
C PRO A 93 -5.00 22.00 23.67
N LEU A 94 -4.76 23.30 23.83
CA LEU A 94 -5.57 24.19 24.67
C LEU A 94 -6.95 24.46 24.08
N ASN A 95 -7.07 24.49 22.75
CA ASN A 95 -8.35 24.71 22.07
C ASN A 95 -9.23 23.45 22.10
N LYS A 96 -9.83 23.18 23.26
CA LYS A 96 -10.83 22.09 23.42
C LYS A 96 -12.21 22.47 22.90
N HIS A 97 -12.47 23.77 22.70
CA HIS A 97 -13.74 24.26 22.20
C HIS A 97 -14.02 23.74 20.78
N ASP A 98 -13.04 23.88 19.88
CA ASP A 98 -13.22 23.42 18.50
C ASP A 98 -13.24 21.90 18.38
N VAL A 99 -12.53 21.18 19.26
CA VAL A 99 -12.66 19.71 19.39
C VAL A 99 -14.10 19.34 19.74
N GLY A 100 -14.69 19.99 20.75
CA GLY A 100 -16.08 19.78 21.16
C GLY A 100 -17.08 20.13 20.06
N LYS A 101 -16.88 21.26 19.36
CA LYS A 101 -17.70 21.68 18.23
C LYS A 101 -17.70 20.62 17.11
N ARG A 102 -16.53 20.08 16.75
CA ARG A 102 -16.41 19.06 15.69
C ARG A 102 -17.02 17.73 16.09
N LEU A 103 -16.91 17.33 17.37
CA LEU A 103 -17.64 16.18 17.93
C LEU A 103 -19.16 16.37 17.84
N MET A 104 -19.66 17.56 18.18
CA MET A 104 -21.08 17.88 18.08
C MET A 104 -21.56 17.76 16.62
N LEU A 105 -20.81 18.29 15.65
CA LEU A 105 -21.15 18.18 14.23
C LEU A 105 -21.23 16.71 13.77
N CYS A 106 -20.24 15.90 14.15
CA CYS A 106 -20.25 14.46 13.91
C CYS A 106 -21.48 13.77 14.51
N ALA A 107 -21.81 14.08 15.76
CA ALA A 107 -22.97 13.48 16.42
C ALA A 107 -24.29 13.87 15.75
N LEU A 108 -24.49 15.15 15.43
CA LEU A 108 -25.69 15.62 14.74
C LEU A 108 -25.87 14.92 13.39
N ALA A 109 -24.82 14.84 12.58
CA ALA A 109 -24.89 14.25 11.25
C ALA A 109 -25.02 12.71 11.28
N LYS A 110 -24.16 12.02 12.04
CA LYS A 110 -24.01 10.55 12.00
C LYS A 110 -24.96 9.83 12.96
N THR A 111 -25.23 10.40 14.13
CA THR A 111 -26.07 9.77 15.17
C THR A 111 -27.51 10.24 15.10
N TYR A 112 -27.73 11.55 14.95
CA TYR A 112 -29.08 12.13 14.91
C TYR A 112 -29.63 12.31 13.49
N GLY A 113 -28.88 11.90 12.46
CA GLY A 113 -29.34 11.85 11.07
C GLY A 113 -29.57 13.22 10.41
N ARG A 114 -29.01 14.31 10.96
CA ARG A 114 -29.15 15.66 10.40
C ARG A 114 -28.35 15.82 9.11
N LYS A 115 -29.04 15.76 7.96
CA LYS A 115 -28.44 15.81 6.62
C LYS A 115 -28.01 17.22 6.18
N ASP A 116 -28.45 18.26 6.89
CA ASP A 116 -28.11 19.65 6.65
C ASP A 116 -26.79 20.10 7.31
N ILE A 117 -26.18 19.22 8.13
CA ILE A 117 -24.94 19.51 8.86
C ILE A 117 -23.73 19.04 8.05
N VAL A 118 -22.76 19.94 7.86
CA VAL A 118 -21.42 19.58 7.39
C VAL A 118 -20.58 19.15 8.59
N ASP A 119 -20.19 17.88 8.62
CA ASP A 119 -19.54 17.24 9.77
C ASP A 119 -18.05 16.93 9.57
N SER A 120 -17.56 17.01 8.33
CA SER A 120 -16.17 16.75 7.99
C SER A 120 -15.61 17.81 7.05
N GLY A 121 -14.29 18.00 7.10
CA GLY A 121 -13.53 18.74 6.09
C GLY A 121 -13.25 17.90 4.85
N PRO A 122 -12.54 18.46 3.85
CA PRO A 122 -12.18 17.73 2.63
C PRO A 122 -11.53 16.39 2.98
N THR A 123 -12.13 15.30 2.50
CA THR A 123 -11.65 13.94 2.76
C THR A 123 -11.17 13.36 1.44
N TYR A 124 -9.91 12.92 1.38
CA TYR A 124 -9.32 12.36 0.16
C TYR A 124 -10.21 11.24 -0.40
N LYS A 125 -10.48 11.33 -1.70
CA LYS A 125 -11.31 10.36 -2.42
C LYS A 125 -10.49 9.60 -3.45
N GLU A 126 -9.85 10.33 -4.36
CA GLU A 126 -9.11 9.73 -5.47
C GLU A 126 -7.95 10.61 -5.89
N MET A 127 -6.98 10.01 -6.59
CA MET A 127 -6.00 10.77 -7.35
C MET A 127 -5.86 10.28 -8.78
N LYS A 128 -5.50 11.20 -9.67
CA LYS A 128 -5.21 10.96 -11.08
C LYS A 128 -3.85 11.53 -11.42
N LEU A 129 -3.05 10.75 -12.14
CA LEU A 129 -1.74 11.18 -12.63
C LEU A 129 -1.95 11.89 -13.97
N GLU A 130 -1.55 13.16 -14.05
CA GLU A 130 -1.75 14.02 -15.21
C GLU A 130 -0.45 14.79 -15.53
N ASN A 131 0.27 14.40 -16.58
CA ASN A 131 1.42 15.15 -17.11
C ASN A 131 2.42 15.65 -16.06
N GLY A 132 2.90 14.75 -15.18
CA GLY A 132 3.83 15.08 -14.10
C GLY A 132 3.21 15.82 -12.90
N THR A 133 1.89 15.85 -12.83
CA THR A 133 1.12 16.37 -11.69
C THR A 133 0.17 15.31 -11.15
N ILE A 134 -0.27 15.50 -9.91
CA ILE A 134 -1.30 14.68 -9.28
C ILE A 134 -2.54 15.56 -9.08
N ARG A 135 -3.66 15.19 -9.72
CA ARG A 135 -4.97 15.77 -9.45
C ARG A 135 -5.67 14.97 -8.37
N LEU A 136 -6.04 15.63 -7.29
CA LEU A 136 -6.70 15.07 -6.12
C LEU A 136 -8.17 15.50 -6.10
N SER A 137 -9.08 14.56 -5.87
CA SER A 137 -10.47 14.86 -5.55
C SER A 137 -10.79 14.54 -4.10
N PHE A 138 -11.79 15.24 -3.57
CA PHE A 138 -12.20 15.15 -2.19
C PHE A 138 -13.72 14.99 -2.10
N ASP A 139 -14.17 14.16 -1.16
CA ASP A 139 -15.53 14.29 -0.63
C ASP A 139 -15.56 15.47 0.36
N HIS A 140 -16.72 15.74 0.98
CA HIS A 140 -16.86 16.72 2.07
C HIS A 140 -16.27 18.13 1.81
N VAL A 141 -16.31 18.58 0.55
CA VAL A 141 -15.79 19.91 0.14
C VAL A 141 -16.64 21.08 0.65
N GLY A 142 -17.78 20.86 1.30
CA GLY A 142 -18.51 21.89 2.05
C GLY A 142 -18.87 23.16 1.27
N GLY A 143 -19.14 23.06 -0.03
CA GLY A 143 -19.40 24.21 -0.92
C GLY A 143 -18.16 24.82 -1.58
N GLY A 144 -16.99 24.23 -1.37
CA GLY A 144 -15.74 24.49 -2.08
C GLY A 144 -14.50 24.43 -1.17
N LEU A 145 -13.34 24.26 -1.79
CA LEU A 145 -12.04 24.28 -1.12
C LEU A 145 -11.54 25.72 -0.92
N THR A 146 -10.74 25.93 0.13
CA THR A 146 -10.15 27.24 0.45
C THR A 146 -8.67 27.11 0.83
N THR A 147 -7.95 28.26 0.83
CA THR A 147 -6.59 28.54 1.40
C THR A 147 -5.33 28.47 0.50
N LYS A 148 -4.13 28.51 1.11
CA LYS A 148 -2.77 28.61 0.52
C LYS A 148 -2.11 27.25 0.19
N LEU A 149 -2.77 26.12 0.48
CA LEU A 149 -2.40 24.74 0.12
C LEU A 149 -0.96 24.30 0.47
N LYS A 150 -0.57 24.47 1.73
CA LYS A 150 0.66 23.90 2.31
C LYS A 150 0.42 22.47 2.81
N GLY A 151 1.52 21.73 2.99
CA GLY A 151 1.47 20.39 3.59
C GLY A 151 1.43 19.23 2.61
N PHE A 152 1.52 19.52 1.31
CA PHE A 152 1.62 18.49 0.26
C PHE A 152 3.07 18.07 0.03
N THR A 153 3.28 16.75 0.01
CA THR A 153 4.52 16.15 -0.47
C THR A 153 4.19 15.07 -1.50
N ILE A 154 5.05 14.89 -2.49
CA ILE A 154 4.91 13.86 -3.53
C ILE A 154 6.21 13.09 -3.70
N ALA A 155 6.13 11.86 -4.17
CA ALA A 155 7.30 11.03 -4.45
C ALA A 155 7.16 10.33 -5.81
N GLY A 156 8.31 10.05 -6.43
CA GLY A 156 8.40 9.15 -7.57
C GLY A 156 8.52 7.70 -7.11
N LYS A 157 8.96 6.81 -8.01
CA LYS A 157 9.15 5.38 -7.71
C LYS A 157 10.14 5.09 -6.59
N ASP A 158 11.06 6.02 -6.34
CA ASP A 158 12.04 5.91 -5.24
C ASP A 158 11.38 6.07 -3.86
N HIS A 159 10.11 6.49 -3.81
CA HIS A 159 9.36 6.82 -2.60
C HIS A 159 10.06 7.86 -1.70
N VAL A 160 10.95 8.67 -2.28
CA VAL A 160 11.58 9.81 -1.61
C VAL A 160 10.67 11.02 -1.77
N PHE A 161 10.03 11.43 -0.69
CA PHE A 161 9.07 12.52 -0.71
C PHE A 161 9.77 13.87 -0.83
N GLN A 162 9.24 14.72 -1.70
CA GLN A 162 9.64 16.12 -1.87
C GLN A 162 8.44 17.02 -1.59
N TRP A 163 8.70 18.20 -1.03
CA TRP A 163 7.69 19.25 -0.94
C TRP A 163 7.12 19.58 -2.32
N ALA A 164 5.81 19.77 -2.38
CA ALA A 164 5.08 20.03 -3.62
C ALA A 164 4.35 21.37 -3.55
N GLN A 165 4.21 22.01 -4.71
CA GLN A 165 3.30 23.12 -4.91
C GLN A 165 1.91 22.56 -5.18
N ALA A 166 0.88 23.27 -4.72
CA ALA A 166 -0.50 22.87 -4.90
C ALA A 166 -1.36 24.08 -5.29
N ARG A 167 -2.39 23.83 -6.12
CA ARG A 167 -3.38 24.83 -6.53
C ARG A 167 -4.78 24.22 -6.54
N ILE A 168 -5.80 25.03 -6.27
CA ILE A 168 -7.21 24.64 -6.37
C ILE A 168 -7.68 24.81 -7.81
N GLU A 169 -8.29 23.78 -8.38
CA GLU A 169 -8.98 23.81 -9.66
C GLU A 169 -10.40 23.24 -9.46
N GLY A 170 -11.39 24.12 -9.26
CA GLY A 170 -12.74 23.71 -8.87
C GLY A 170 -12.74 23.06 -7.48
N ASP A 171 -13.26 21.83 -7.39
CA ASP A 171 -13.27 21.02 -6.16
C ASP A 171 -12.05 20.06 -6.07
N CYS A 172 -11.07 20.23 -6.97
CA CYS A 172 -9.85 19.45 -6.99
C CYS A 172 -8.65 20.24 -6.49
N VAL A 173 -7.63 19.54 -5.99
CA VAL A 173 -6.29 20.10 -5.76
C VAL A 173 -5.32 19.46 -6.75
N VAL A 174 -4.59 20.28 -7.51
CA VAL A 174 -3.52 19.81 -8.39
C VAL A 174 -2.18 20.07 -7.74
N VAL A 175 -1.37 19.02 -7.61
CA VAL A 175 -0.10 18.99 -6.89
C VAL A 175 1.05 18.66 -7.84
N SER A 176 2.16 19.37 -7.73
CA SER A 176 3.35 19.12 -8.56
C SER A 176 4.66 19.53 -7.87
N SER A 177 5.79 18.96 -8.32
CA SER A 177 7.12 19.34 -7.87
C SER A 177 8.12 19.19 -9.00
N SER A 178 8.95 20.20 -9.26
CA SER A 178 10.01 20.10 -10.27
C SER A 178 11.07 19.05 -9.94
N LYS A 179 11.14 18.61 -8.67
CA LYS A 179 12.01 17.53 -8.20
C LYS A 179 11.43 16.13 -8.44
N VAL A 180 10.15 16.04 -8.80
CA VAL A 180 9.43 14.76 -8.98
C VAL A 180 8.61 14.84 -10.27
N PRO A 181 9.25 14.65 -11.44
CA PRO A 181 8.58 14.79 -12.74
C PRO A 181 7.57 13.66 -13.03
N ASP A 182 7.75 12.48 -12.44
CA ASP A 182 6.85 11.33 -12.57
C ASP A 182 6.34 10.90 -11.18
N PRO A 183 5.40 11.65 -10.57
CA PRO A 183 4.94 11.36 -9.23
C PRO A 183 4.01 10.13 -9.21
N VAL A 184 4.20 9.25 -8.23
CA VAL A 184 3.40 8.03 -8.01
C VAL A 184 2.77 7.98 -6.62
N ALA A 185 3.15 8.89 -5.73
CA ALA A 185 2.62 8.97 -4.37
C ALA A 185 2.44 10.42 -3.94
N VAL A 186 1.48 10.64 -3.05
CA VAL A 186 1.15 11.93 -2.46
C VAL A 186 0.85 11.77 -0.98
N ARG A 187 1.22 12.77 -0.19
CA ARG A 187 0.84 12.92 1.21
C ARG A 187 0.31 14.32 1.42
N TYR A 188 -0.69 14.44 2.29
CA TYR A 188 -1.13 15.71 2.84
C TYR A 188 -1.08 15.63 4.37
N ALA A 189 -0.41 16.60 4.98
CA ALA A 189 -0.30 16.75 6.43
C ALA A 189 0.19 15.46 7.15
N TRP A 190 1.24 14.84 6.61
CA TRP A 190 1.78 13.56 7.07
C TRP A 190 3.03 13.73 7.94
N ALA A 191 2.84 14.20 9.18
CA ALA A 191 3.87 14.27 10.22
C ALA A 191 3.23 14.45 11.61
N ASN A 192 4.04 14.57 12.67
CA ASN A 192 3.55 14.95 13.99
C ASN A 192 2.92 16.35 13.96
N ASN A 193 3.65 17.35 13.48
CA ASN A 193 3.16 18.72 13.29
C ASN A 193 3.47 19.22 11.86
N PRO A 194 2.65 18.82 10.88
CA PRO A 194 2.86 19.24 9.51
C PRO A 194 2.28 20.64 9.27
N PRO A 195 2.82 21.39 8.28
CA PRO A 195 2.05 22.46 7.66
C PRO A 195 0.72 21.86 7.18
N CYS A 196 -0.40 22.47 7.58
CA CYS A 196 -1.72 22.06 7.12
C CYS A 196 -2.60 23.31 7.08
N ASP A 197 -3.12 23.61 5.89
CA ASP A 197 -4.02 24.74 5.73
C ASP A 197 -5.15 24.48 4.74
N LEU A 198 -5.37 23.27 4.19
CA LEU A 198 -6.54 22.98 3.34
C LEU A 198 -7.81 22.84 4.19
N PHE A 199 -8.83 23.65 3.88
CA PHE A 199 -10.15 23.65 4.55
C PHE A 199 -11.27 23.69 3.51
N ASN A 200 -12.46 23.23 3.88
CA ASN A 200 -13.68 23.56 3.14
C ASN A 200 -14.27 24.91 3.57
N LYS A 201 -15.28 25.41 2.85
CA LYS A 201 -15.99 26.66 3.23
C LYS A 201 -16.79 26.58 4.54
N ALA A 202 -16.94 25.39 5.13
CA ALA A 202 -17.51 25.22 6.48
C ALA A 202 -16.46 25.38 7.59
N ASP A 203 -15.23 25.79 7.25
CA ASP A 203 -14.12 25.99 8.18
C ASP A 203 -13.71 24.69 8.92
N LEU A 204 -13.79 23.57 8.19
CA LEU A 204 -13.34 22.26 8.67
C LEU A 204 -12.05 21.83 7.94
N PRO A 205 -11.01 21.41 8.68
CA PRO A 205 -9.72 21.06 8.11
C PRO A 205 -9.82 19.77 7.30
N ALA A 206 -9.06 19.69 6.22
CA ALA A 206 -8.92 18.47 5.45
C ALA A 206 -8.32 17.34 6.30
N VAL A 207 -8.83 16.14 6.08
CA VAL A 207 -8.34 14.93 6.75
C VAL A 207 -6.93 14.62 6.23
N PRO A 208 -5.92 14.42 7.09
CA PRO A 208 -4.60 13.95 6.68
C PRO A 208 -4.68 12.63 5.94
N PHE A 209 -3.86 12.47 4.90
CA PHE A 209 -3.83 11.23 4.12
C PHE A 209 -2.46 10.96 3.49
N SER A 210 -2.22 9.69 3.18
CA SER A 210 -1.15 9.21 2.30
C SER A 210 -1.81 8.35 1.24
N ALA A 211 -1.48 8.57 -0.03
CA ALA A 211 -1.99 7.79 -1.15
C ALA A 211 -0.88 7.45 -2.13
N ILE A 212 -0.93 6.23 -2.65
CA ILE A 212 -0.13 5.77 -3.79
C ILE A 212 -1.05 5.63 -4.99
N ALA A 213 -0.48 5.67 -6.20
CA ALA A 213 -1.25 5.51 -7.44
C ALA A 213 -2.13 4.28 -7.30
N PRO A 214 -3.44 4.36 -7.61
CA PRO A 214 -4.26 3.16 -7.52
C PRO A 214 -3.68 2.10 -8.46
N ILE A 215 -3.67 0.85 -8.01
CA ILE A 215 -3.38 -0.28 -8.87
C ILE A 215 -4.46 -0.29 -9.95
N THR A 216 -4.07 -0.06 -11.20
CA THR A 216 -5.00 0.02 -12.33
C THR A 216 -5.34 -1.35 -12.90
N LYS A 217 -4.45 -2.34 -12.75
CA LYS A 217 -4.70 -3.72 -13.16
C LYS A 217 -3.99 -4.69 -12.22
N ILE A 218 -4.68 -5.77 -11.84
CA ILE A 218 -4.08 -6.91 -11.16
C ILE A 218 -4.09 -8.05 -12.16
N VAL A 219 -2.93 -8.66 -12.40
CA VAL A 219 -2.79 -9.82 -13.28
C VAL A 219 -2.31 -10.99 -12.44
N ALA A 220 -3.11 -12.05 -12.35
CA ALA A 220 -2.68 -13.29 -11.71
C ALA A 220 -1.70 -14.05 -12.60
N ALA A 221 -0.82 -14.84 -12.00
CA ALA A 221 0.00 -15.80 -12.73
C ALA A 221 -0.90 -16.76 -13.52
N THR A 222 -0.53 -17.04 -14.75
CA THR A 222 -1.21 -18.02 -15.61
C THR A 222 -0.50 -19.34 -15.64
N GLU A 223 0.82 -19.33 -15.40
CA GLU A 223 1.60 -20.54 -15.22
C GLU A 223 2.62 -20.35 -14.10
N ASP A 224 2.80 -21.39 -13.32
CA ASP A 224 3.77 -21.43 -12.23
C ASP A 224 4.17 -22.89 -11.93
N THR A 225 5.44 -23.07 -11.56
CA THR A 225 5.97 -24.38 -11.14
C THR A 225 7.25 -24.17 -10.34
N TYR A 226 7.74 -25.21 -9.69
CA TYR A 226 9.13 -25.26 -9.26
C TYR A 226 9.87 -26.45 -9.89
N ILE A 227 11.19 -26.39 -9.87
CA ILE A 227 12.07 -27.52 -10.19
C ILE A 227 12.85 -27.90 -8.95
N ASP A 228 13.20 -29.18 -8.83
CA ASP A 228 13.90 -29.74 -7.67
C ASP A 228 15.15 -30.49 -8.12
N GLN A 229 16.32 -30.04 -7.67
CA GLN A 229 17.59 -30.67 -7.99
C GLN A 229 17.68 -32.11 -7.49
N LYS A 230 17.03 -32.44 -6.37
CA LYS A 230 17.04 -33.79 -5.78
C LYS A 230 16.21 -34.78 -6.59
N ASN A 231 15.21 -34.29 -7.31
CA ASN A 231 14.30 -35.08 -8.15
C ASN A 231 14.32 -34.54 -9.59
N PRO A 232 15.45 -34.67 -10.31
CA PRO A 232 15.76 -33.78 -11.43
C PRO A 232 14.92 -34.02 -12.70
N ASP A 233 14.26 -35.18 -12.79
CA ASP A 233 13.36 -35.55 -13.90
C ASP A 233 11.88 -35.43 -13.53
N THR A 234 11.56 -34.98 -12.31
CA THR A 234 10.18 -34.82 -11.85
C THR A 234 9.66 -33.42 -12.22
N ASN A 235 8.47 -33.37 -12.81
CA ASN A 235 7.71 -32.14 -13.03
C ASN A 235 6.80 -31.88 -11.82
N TYR A 236 6.70 -30.61 -11.42
CA TYR A 236 5.91 -30.18 -10.27
C TYR A 236 4.83 -29.15 -10.63
N GLY A 237 4.44 -29.08 -11.91
CA GLY A 237 3.47 -28.09 -12.39
C GLY A 237 2.08 -28.21 -11.75
N ASP A 238 1.73 -29.40 -11.26
CA ASP A 238 0.42 -29.65 -10.63
C ASP A 238 0.45 -29.51 -9.08
N GLN A 239 1.56 -29.06 -8.49
CA GLN A 239 1.67 -28.93 -7.03
C GLN A 239 0.97 -27.68 -6.51
N MET A 240 0.20 -27.83 -5.42
CA MET A 240 -0.56 -26.73 -4.80
C MET A 240 0.28 -25.68 -4.05
N ASN A 241 1.61 -25.82 -4.02
CA ASN A 241 2.50 -24.84 -3.39
C ASN A 241 3.77 -24.69 -4.23
N LEU A 242 4.17 -23.43 -4.45
CA LEU A 242 5.46 -23.09 -5.01
C LEU A 242 6.52 -23.14 -3.93
N ARG A 243 7.70 -23.65 -4.28
CA ARG A 243 8.80 -23.89 -3.34
C ARG A 243 10.09 -23.27 -3.83
N ILE A 244 10.75 -22.57 -2.91
CA ILE A 244 12.13 -22.13 -3.07
C ILE A 244 12.90 -22.70 -1.90
N GLU A 245 14.03 -23.37 -2.17
CA GLU A 245 14.88 -24.00 -1.16
C GLU A 245 16.34 -23.91 -1.58
N ASN A 246 17.23 -23.78 -0.59
CA ASN A 246 18.65 -24.06 -0.78
C ASN A 246 19.21 -24.77 0.45
N ASP A 247 19.37 -26.10 0.34
CA ASP A 247 19.99 -26.93 1.37
C ASP A 247 21.52 -27.05 1.14
N GLU A 248 22.29 -26.91 2.22
CA GLU A 248 23.74 -27.15 2.27
C GLU A 248 24.15 -28.54 1.75
N GLN A 249 23.23 -29.51 1.73
CA GLN A 249 23.43 -30.86 1.18
C GLN A 249 23.12 -31.01 -0.33
N ALA A 250 23.15 -29.90 -1.09
CA ALA A 250 23.10 -29.84 -2.55
C ALA A 250 21.72 -30.12 -3.21
N SER A 251 20.64 -29.70 -2.55
CA SER A 251 19.32 -29.66 -3.18
C SER A 251 18.80 -28.23 -3.22
N SER A 252 18.84 -27.61 -4.39
CA SER A 252 18.12 -26.36 -4.63
C SER A 252 16.74 -26.63 -5.23
N LYS A 253 15.74 -25.83 -4.82
CA LYS A 253 14.47 -25.70 -5.52
C LYS A 253 14.30 -24.29 -6.05
N TRP A 254 13.94 -24.14 -7.32
CA TRP A 254 13.73 -22.84 -7.97
C TRP A 254 12.30 -22.73 -8.48
N THR A 255 11.69 -21.56 -8.31
CA THR A 255 10.30 -21.29 -8.73
C THR A 255 10.27 -20.46 -10.02
N PHE A 256 9.31 -20.77 -10.89
CA PHE A 256 9.04 -20.11 -12.16
C PHE A 256 7.61 -19.60 -12.17
N ILE A 257 7.41 -18.37 -12.66
CA ILE A 257 6.09 -17.74 -12.74
C ILE A 257 5.96 -16.98 -14.06
N ARG A 258 4.87 -17.18 -14.79
CA ARG A 258 4.54 -16.45 -16.02
C ARG A 258 3.14 -15.83 -15.92
N PHE A 259 3.01 -14.65 -16.49
CA PHE A 259 1.76 -13.88 -16.53
C PHE A 259 1.30 -13.73 -17.98
N ASP A 260 0.01 -13.98 -18.26
CA ASP A 260 -0.60 -13.56 -19.51
C ASP A 260 -0.97 -12.07 -19.44
N LEU A 261 -0.41 -11.29 -20.36
CA LEU A 261 -0.63 -9.85 -20.46
C LEU A 261 -1.37 -9.45 -21.74
N SER A 262 -1.90 -10.43 -22.49
CA SER A 262 -2.56 -10.23 -23.78
C SER A 262 -3.79 -9.32 -23.71
N ASP A 263 -4.49 -9.30 -22.57
CA ASP A 263 -5.64 -8.42 -22.31
C ASP A 263 -5.26 -6.95 -22.04
N ILE A 264 -3.98 -6.57 -22.07
CA ILE A 264 -3.53 -5.20 -21.87
C ILE A 264 -3.30 -4.56 -23.23
N ASP A 265 -3.94 -3.40 -23.48
CA ASP A 265 -3.69 -2.64 -24.71
C ASP A 265 -2.17 -2.37 -24.85
N PRO A 266 -1.53 -2.76 -25.96
CA PRO A 266 -0.09 -2.53 -26.20
C PRO A 266 0.37 -1.07 -26.10
N LYS A 267 -0.57 -0.11 -26.16
CA LYS A 267 -0.32 1.33 -25.99
C LYS A 267 -0.38 1.78 -24.53
N THR A 268 -0.79 0.92 -23.61
CA THR A 268 -0.85 1.25 -22.19
C THR A 268 0.55 1.59 -21.69
N ALA A 269 0.70 2.79 -21.11
CA ALA A 269 1.94 3.20 -20.51
C ALA A 269 2.00 2.68 -19.06
N ILE A 270 2.96 1.80 -18.77
CA ILE A 270 3.20 1.28 -17.42
C ILE A 270 4.01 2.32 -16.65
N SER A 271 3.39 2.95 -15.65
CA SER A 271 4.13 3.79 -14.71
C SER A 271 4.88 2.93 -13.71
N ASP A 272 4.31 1.84 -13.21
CA ASP A 272 4.98 0.95 -12.26
C ASP A 272 4.42 -0.48 -12.33
N ALA A 273 5.22 -1.47 -11.94
CA ALA A 273 4.80 -2.86 -11.88
C ALA A 273 5.44 -3.57 -10.68
N VAL A 274 4.60 -4.05 -9.78
CA VAL A 274 5.00 -4.65 -8.51
C VAL A 274 4.57 -6.11 -8.47
N PHE A 275 5.47 -6.98 -8.01
CA PHE A 275 5.15 -8.38 -7.76
C PHE A 275 4.61 -8.57 -6.33
N ARG A 276 3.49 -9.26 -6.21
CA ARG A 276 2.87 -9.64 -4.93
C ARG A 276 2.73 -11.15 -4.89
N VAL A 277 3.03 -11.75 -3.74
CA VAL A 277 2.81 -13.17 -3.53
C VAL A 277 2.49 -13.45 -2.08
N THR A 278 1.59 -14.40 -1.83
CA THR A 278 1.26 -14.83 -0.48
C THR A 278 2.32 -15.79 0.02
N GLN A 279 2.97 -15.44 1.14
CA GLN A 279 3.96 -16.29 1.77
C GLN A 279 3.28 -17.12 2.85
N ASN A 280 3.35 -18.45 2.70
CA ASN A 280 2.70 -19.38 3.64
C ASN A 280 3.61 -19.67 4.83
N ASP A 281 4.90 -19.90 4.56
CA ASP A 281 5.96 -20.13 5.55
C ASP A 281 7.32 -19.78 4.92
N GLY A 282 8.33 -19.47 5.73
CA GLY A 282 9.68 -19.22 5.23
C GLY A 282 10.70 -18.88 6.31
N ASP A 283 11.90 -19.41 6.12
CA ASP A 283 13.06 -19.08 6.95
C ASP A 283 13.67 -17.72 6.59
N VAL A 284 14.24 -17.05 7.60
CA VAL A 284 15.02 -15.81 7.40
C VAL A 284 16.37 -16.18 6.79
N GLY A 285 16.39 -16.37 5.48
CA GLY A 285 17.62 -16.39 4.69
C GLY A 285 18.02 -14.99 4.22
N ASP A 286 19.11 -14.90 3.45
CA ASP A 286 19.62 -13.64 2.87
C ASP A 286 18.71 -13.02 1.80
N GLY A 287 17.59 -13.68 1.50
CA GLY A 287 16.56 -13.25 0.58
C GLY A 287 16.44 -14.13 -0.66
N ILE A 288 15.49 -13.78 -1.52
CA ILE A 288 15.17 -14.47 -2.77
C ILE A 288 15.56 -13.57 -3.93
N ASP A 289 16.49 -14.03 -4.74
CA ASP A 289 16.83 -13.38 -5.99
C ASP A 289 15.73 -13.55 -7.02
N VAL A 290 15.44 -12.46 -7.72
CA VAL A 290 14.48 -12.42 -8.82
C VAL A 290 15.20 -12.18 -10.13
N TYR A 291 14.85 -12.98 -11.14
CA TYR A 291 15.35 -12.84 -12.50
C TYR A 291 14.19 -12.77 -13.49
N VAL A 292 14.38 -11.99 -14.55
CA VAL A 292 13.58 -12.12 -15.77
C VAL A 292 14.27 -13.10 -16.70
N ILE A 293 13.49 -14.00 -17.30
CA ILE A 293 13.96 -14.92 -18.34
C ILE A 293 13.88 -14.17 -19.67
N GLU A 294 15.04 -13.74 -20.19
CA GLU A 294 15.14 -12.99 -21.45
C GLU A 294 15.05 -13.89 -22.68
N GLU A 295 15.63 -15.08 -22.57
CA GLU A 295 15.71 -16.10 -23.62
C GLU A 295 15.54 -17.48 -22.98
N GLY A 296 14.85 -18.38 -23.67
CA GLY A 296 14.47 -19.70 -23.18
C GLY A 296 13.00 -19.96 -23.47
N HIS A 297 12.52 -21.16 -23.14
CA HIS A 297 11.10 -21.48 -23.18
C HIS A 297 10.82 -22.59 -22.17
N TRP A 298 9.81 -22.38 -21.32
CA TRP A 298 9.34 -23.41 -20.40
C TRP A 298 7.82 -23.48 -20.44
N GLU A 299 7.32 -24.66 -20.09
CA GLU A 299 5.90 -24.96 -19.94
C GLU A 299 5.70 -25.60 -18.58
N GLN A 300 4.69 -25.16 -17.84
CA GLN A 300 4.38 -25.67 -16.50
C GLN A 300 4.26 -27.20 -16.48
N SER A 301 3.62 -27.79 -17.49
CA SER A 301 3.37 -29.22 -17.59
C SER A 301 4.59 -30.09 -17.96
N ALA A 302 5.74 -29.48 -18.27
CA ALA A 302 6.91 -30.20 -18.78
C ALA A 302 8.23 -29.84 -18.10
N LEU A 303 8.31 -28.71 -17.39
CA LEU A 303 9.56 -28.22 -16.81
C LEU A 303 10.06 -29.16 -15.69
N THR A 304 11.31 -29.58 -15.82
CA THR A 304 12.08 -30.34 -14.82
C THR A 304 13.46 -29.71 -14.63
N TRP A 305 14.18 -30.08 -13.57
CA TRP A 305 15.55 -29.60 -13.35
C TRP A 305 16.47 -29.89 -14.53
N ASN A 306 16.46 -31.12 -15.04
CA ASN A 306 17.30 -31.53 -16.16
C ASN A 306 16.91 -30.83 -17.46
N SER A 307 15.62 -30.66 -17.72
CA SER A 307 15.17 -29.93 -18.92
C SER A 307 15.63 -28.47 -18.88
N TRP A 308 15.52 -27.79 -17.74
CA TRP A 308 15.99 -26.42 -17.55
C TRP A 308 17.51 -26.32 -17.73
N ALA A 309 18.28 -27.24 -17.16
CA ALA A 309 19.74 -27.24 -17.24
C ALA A 309 20.27 -27.41 -18.69
N GLN A 310 19.47 -28.01 -19.58
CA GLN A 310 19.81 -28.17 -20.99
C GLN A 310 19.37 -26.99 -21.86
N MET A 311 18.48 -26.13 -21.35
CA MET A 311 18.03 -24.95 -22.08
C MET A 311 19.13 -23.89 -22.15
N GLN A 312 19.30 -23.30 -23.33
CA GLN A 312 20.03 -22.04 -23.45
C GLN A 312 19.15 -20.92 -22.91
N THR A 313 19.43 -20.49 -21.68
CA THR A 313 18.65 -19.45 -21.00
C THR A 313 19.50 -18.21 -20.78
N LYS A 314 18.91 -17.04 -21.00
CA LYS A 314 19.49 -15.76 -20.60
C LYS A 314 18.65 -15.15 -19.48
N LEU A 315 19.30 -14.77 -18.39
CA LEU A 315 18.64 -14.23 -17.19
C LEU A 315 19.10 -12.80 -16.91
N ALA A 316 18.14 -11.92 -16.63
CA ALA A 316 18.40 -10.57 -16.13
C ALA A 316 18.07 -10.50 -14.63
N PHE A 317 19.09 -10.28 -13.79
CA PHE A 317 18.89 -10.11 -12.35
C PHE A 317 18.19 -8.78 -12.04
N LEU A 318 17.13 -8.83 -11.25
CA LEU A 318 16.36 -7.64 -10.87
C LEU A 318 16.61 -7.16 -9.44
N GLY A 319 17.09 -8.04 -8.57
CA GLY A 319 17.32 -7.74 -7.16
C GLY A 319 16.93 -8.89 -6.25
N THR A 320 17.07 -8.66 -4.95
CA THR A 320 16.83 -9.65 -3.90
C THR A 320 15.67 -9.21 -3.01
N MET A 321 14.62 -10.02 -2.94
CA MET A 321 13.48 -9.87 -2.05
C MET A 321 13.84 -10.34 -0.64
N GLN A 322 13.53 -9.53 0.37
CA GLN A 322 13.78 -9.90 1.76
C GLN A 322 12.61 -10.70 2.32
N VAL A 323 12.88 -11.87 2.91
CA VAL A 323 11.87 -12.76 3.47
C VAL A 323 11.82 -12.57 4.99
N THR A 324 10.62 -12.44 5.55
CA THR A 324 10.43 -12.33 7.01
C THR A 324 9.95 -13.65 7.61
N LYS A 325 10.41 -13.98 8.82
CA LYS A 325 10.18 -15.26 9.55
C LYS A 325 8.73 -15.59 9.91
N TYR A 326 7.77 -14.71 9.62
CA TYR A 326 6.43 -14.83 10.19
C TYR A 326 5.50 -15.61 9.23
N PRO A 327 4.91 -16.74 9.65
CA PRO A 327 4.01 -17.51 8.81
C PRO A 327 2.64 -16.84 8.75
N HIS A 328 2.00 -16.93 7.58
CA HIS A 328 0.66 -16.42 7.23
C HIS A 328 0.55 -14.88 7.09
N GLY A 329 0.94 -14.37 5.92
CA GLY A 329 0.65 -12.99 5.52
C GLY A 329 0.84 -12.74 4.02
N ILE A 330 0.06 -11.81 3.47
CA ILE A 330 0.28 -11.29 2.11
C ILE A 330 1.57 -10.49 2.11
N SER A 331 2.59 -10.97 1.40
CA SER A 331 3.84 -10.24 1.19
C SER A 331 3.76 -9.52 -0.16
N THR A 332 3.78 -8.18 -0.13
CA THR A 332 3.92 -7.38 -1.34
C THR A 332 5.37 -6.95 -1.48
N PHE A 333 6.03 -7.34 -2.58
CA PHE A 333 7.44 -7.10 -2.79
C PHE A 333 7.63 -5.97 -3.78
N SER A 334 7.73 -4.75 -3.26
CA SER A 334 7.84 -3.53 -4.05
C SER A 334 9.28 -3.10 -4.33
N ASN A 335 10.29 -3.89 -3.93
CA ASN A 335 11.70 -3.54 -4.08
C ASN A 335 12.33 -4.06 -5.38
N VAL A 336 11.56 -4.73 -6.24
CA VAL A 336 11.98 -5.24 -7.55
C VAL A 336 11.18 -4.54 -8.64
N ASP A 337 11.84 -3.70 -9.45
CA ASP A 337 11.17 -2.93 -10.51
C ASP A 337 10.98 -3.78 -11.78
N LEU A 338 9.74 -4.16 -12.06
CA LEU A 338 9.34 -4.90 -13.27
C LEU A 338 8.84 -4.01 -14.40
N SER A 339 8.70 -2.70 -14.18
CA SER A 339 7.96 -1.80 -15.07
C SER A 339 8.50 -1.78 -16.50
N TRP A 340 9.83 -1.75 -16.67
CA TRP A 340 10.47 -1.76 -17.99
C TRP A 340 10.25 -3.08 -18.74
N TRP A 341 10.29 -4.20 -18.01
CA TRP A 341 10.07 -5.54 -18.57
C TRP A 341 8.62 -5.71 -19.01
N VAL A 342 7.68 -5.41 -18.11
CA VAL A 342 6.25 -5.46 -18.40
C VAL A 342 5.89 -4.55 -19.56
N GLN A 343 6.43 -3.32 -19.59
CA GLN A 343 6.21 -2.41 -20.71
C GLN A 343 6.67 -3.01 -22.04
N GLY A 344 7.80 -3.71 -22.05
CA GLY A 344 8.33 -4.41 -23.24
C GLY A 344 7.52 -5.64 -23.63
N TRP A 345 6.98 -6.38 -22.67
CA TRP A 345 6.11 -7.53 -22.90
C TRP A 345 4.79 -7.10 -23.55
N ILE A 346 4.11 -6.09 -23.01
CA ILE A 346 2.80 -5.66 -23.54
C ILE A 346 2.90 -5.01 -24.92
N ASN A 347 3.99 -4.30 -25.22
CA ASN A 347 4.15 -3.62 -26.51
C ASN A 347 4.86 -4.49 -27.57
N GLY A 348 5.14 -5.77 -27.25
CA GLY A 348 5.78 -6.73 -28.15
C GLY A 348 7.26 -6.46 -28.44
N LYS A 349 7.92 -5.52 -27.74
CA LYS A 349 9.36 -5.29 -27.89
C LYS A 349 10.21 -6.34 -27.17
N LYS A 350 9.60 -7.15 -26.30
CA LYS A 350 10.24 -8.24 -25.56
C LYS A 350 9.33 -9.46 -25.53
N GLN A 351 9.94 -10.64 -25.60
CA GLN A 351 9.23 -11.88 -25.31
C GLN A 351 9.03 -12.03 -23.80
N ASN A 352 7.90 -12.61 -23.40
CA ASN A 352 7.55 -12.86 -22.01
C ASN A 352 7.74 -14.35 -21.69
N TYR A 353 8.92 -14.71 -21.20
CA TYR A 353 9.20 -16.05 -20.70
C TYR A 353 9.02 -16.16 -19.18
N GLY A 354 8.48 -15.13 -18.52
CA GLY A 354 8.24 -15.12 -17.08
C GLY A 354 9.48 -14.80 -16.24
N LEU A 355 9.34 -15.12 -14.95
CA LEU A 355 10.27 -14.84 -13.87
C LEU A 355 10.83 -16.14 -13.28
N LEU A 356 12.06 -16.06 -12.79
CA LEU A 356 12.74 -17.12 -12.03
C LEU A 356 13.09 -16.58 -10.64
N PHE A 357 12.79 -17.37 -9.62
CA PHE A 357 13.08 -17.09 -8.22
C PHE A 357 13.97 -18.19 -7.62
N LYS A 358 15.06 -17.79 -6.98
CA LYS A 358 15.99 -18.68 -6.26
C LYS A 358 16.61 -17.96 -5.05
N TYR A 359 17.14 -18.69 -4.08
CA TYR A 359 17.82 -18.06 -2.93
C TYR A 359 19.06 -17.24 -3.35
N HIS A 360 19.31 -16.16 -2.60
CA HIS A 360 20.43 -15.21 -2.81
C HIS A 360 21.81 -15.80 -2.52
N ASP A 361 21.92 -16.69 -1.54
CA ASP A 361 23.19 -17.34 -1.17
C ASP A 361 23.11 -18.87 -1.27
N LYS A 362 24.21 -19.47 -1.73
CA LYS A 362 24.40 -20.92 -1.87
C LYS A 362 25.00 -21.58 -0.63
N THR A 363 25.48 -20.80 0.35
CA THR A 363 26.29 -21.33 1.47
C THR A 363 25.57 -21.44 2.81
N ALA A 364 24.41 -20.81 2.97
CA ALA A 364 23.57 -20.94 4.16
C ALA A 364 22.46 -21.98 3.96
N ASN A 365 22.25 -22.86 4.95
CA ASN A 365 21.08 -23.74 5.02
C ASN A 365 19.82 -22.89 5.22
N ASN A 366 19.11 -22.64 4.12
CA ASN A 366 17.87 -21.88 4.12
C ASN A 366 16.73 -22.90 3.91
N GLY A 367 15.88 -23.09 4.93
CA GLY A 367 14.74 -24.00 4.84
C GLY A 367 13.73 -23.58 3.77
N ASP A 368 12.73 -24.41 3.50
CA ASP A 368 11.75 -24.17 2.45
C ASP A 368 10.99 -22.83 2.66
N THR A 369 10.98 -21.96 1.62
CA THR A 369 10.01 -20.88 1.52
C THR A 369 8.86 -21.31 0.61
N PHE A 370 7.65 -21.12 1.11
CA PHE A 370 6.41 -21.51 0.45
C PHE A 370 5.67 -20.28 -0.06
N PHE A 371 5.37 -20.29 -1.36
CA PHE A 371 4.49 -19.33 -1.98
C PHE A 371 3.20 -20.01 -2.43
N ALA A 372 2.08 -19.31 -2.31
CA ALA A 372 0.79 -19.81 -2.81
C ALA A 372 0.87 -20.06 -4.33
N HIS A 373 0.32 -21.20 -4.76
CA HIS A 373 0.19 -21.64 -6.16
C HIS A 373 -1.13 -21.16 -6.77
N GLY A 374 -1.15 -20.98 -8.10
CA GLY A 374 -2.34 -20.63 -8.90
C GLY A 374 -3.61 -21.44 -8.61
N ASP A 375 -3.47 -22.75 -8.41
CA ASP A 375 -4.59 -23.71 -8.32
C ASP A 375 -4.98 -24.13 -6.91
N ASN A 376 -4.52 -23.42 -5.87
CA ASN A 376 -4.85 -23.81 -4.51
C ASN A 376 -6.32 -23.43 -4.19
N ASN A 377 -7.19 -24.44 -4.07
CA ASN A 377 -8.59 -24.29 -3.61
C ASN A 377 -8.71 -23.84 -2.13
N SER A 378 -7.71 -23.13 -1.59
CA SER A 378 -7.71 -22.62 -0.22
C SER A 378 -7.19 -21.18 -0.15
N VAL A 379 -8.11 -20.26 0.16
CA VAL A 379 -7.96 -19.01 0.96
C VAL A 379 -6.95 -17.92 0.53
N ASP A 380 -5.90 -18.21 -0.24
CA ASP A 380 -4.81 -17.27 -0.56
C ASP A 380 -4.74 -16.89 -2.05
N ASP A 381 -4.41 -15.63 -2.33
CA ASP A 381 -4.28 -15.11 -3.70
C ASP A 381 -3.07 -15.74 -4.43
N PRO A 382 -3.19 -16.08 -5.74
CA PRO A 382 -2.07 -16.56 -6.54
C PRO A 382 -0.99 -15.47 -6.67
N PRO A 383 0.23 -15.78 -7.17
CA PRO A 383 1.20 -14.74 -7.46
C PRO A 383 0.60 -13.70 -8.42
N GLN A 384 0.77 -12.42 -8.11
CA GLN A 384 0.11 -11.31 -8.78
C GLN A 384 1.14 -10.29 -9.26
N LEU A 385 0.87 -9.74 -10.44
CA LEU A 385 1.49 -8.54 -10.95
C LEU A 385 0.52 -7.36 -10.78
N LEU A 386 0.89 -6.41 -9.93
CA LEU A 386 0.16 -5.19 -9.68
C LEU A 386 0.67 -4.12 -10.65
N LEU A 387 -0.16 -3.72 -11.60
CA LEU A 387 0.18 -2.75 -12.63
C LEU A 387 -0.43 -1.40 -12.32
N TYR A 388 0.45 -0.39 -12.33
CA TYR A 388 0.11 1.01 -12.28
C TYR A 388 0.33 1.56 -13.69
N CYS A 389 -0.76 1.94 -14.35
CA CYS A 389 -0.79 2.43 -15.71
C CYS A 389 -1.05 3.94 -15.69
N LYS A 390 -0.38 4.69 -16.57
CA LYS A 390 -0.72 6.08 -16.83
C LYS A 390 -2.07 6.10 -17.55
N THR A 391 -2.98 6.96 -17.09
CA THR A 391 -4.21 7.27 -17.84
C THR A 391 -3.83 7.86 -19.22
N PRO A 392 -4.50 7.44 -20.31
CA PRO A 392 -4.25 7.95 -21.66
C PRO A 392 -4.33 9.47 -21.78
#